data_AF-A0AAD7Y9V9-F1
#
_entry.id   AF-A0AAD7Y9V9-F1
#
_cell.length_a   1.000
_cell.length_b   1.000
_cell.length_c   1.000
_cell.angle_alpha   90.00
_cell.angle_beta   90.00
_cell.angle_gamma   90.00
#
_symmetry.space_group_name_H-M   'P 1'
#
loop_
_entity.id
_entity.type
_entity.pdbx_description
1 polymer ?
#
loop_
_entity_poly.entity_id
_entity_poly.type
_entity_poly.pdbx_seq_one_letter_code
_entity_poly.pdbx_strand_id
1 'polypeptide(L)'
;MFIITLTIAFIIYHFAAPKTIENYPPSQSDLKCNECLRIYFPLCASDNQTYTNECRFRCVQSKRKPAKRATIVRYGPCILGARRNGPAALNLSQAITTEIPLKNATKIY
;
A
#
# COMPACT_ATOMS: atom_id res chain seq x y z
N MET A 1 25.73 49.08 14.55
CA MET A 1 26.04 48.31 13.32
C MET A 1 26.14 46.80 13.57
N PHE A 2 26.81 46.35 14.64
CA PHE A 2 26.93 44.92 15.01
C PHE A 2 25.60 44.21 15.39
N ILE A 3 24.67 44.92 16.04
CA ILE A 3 23.39 44.31 16.45
C ILE A 3 22.46 44.08 15.25
N ILE A 4 22.59 44.93 14.21
CA ILE A 4 21.78 44.85 12.99
C ILE A 4 22.20 43.63 12.15
N THR A 5 23.50 43.31 12.10
CA THR A 5 23.99 42.14 11.36
C THR A 5 23.61 40.82 12.06
N LEU A 6 23.61 40.78 13.39
CA LEU A 6 23.22 39.58 14.15
C LEU A 6 21.71 39.29 14.04
N THR A 7 20.87 40.33 14.09
CA THR A 7 19.42 40.17 13.92
C THR A 7 19.06 39.75 12.50
N ILE A 8 19.69 40.34 11.48
CA ILE A 8 19.51 39.92 10.09
C ILE A 8 19.98 38.48 9.87
N ALA A 9 21.12 38.07 10.42
CA ALA A 9 21.61 36.70 10.33
C ALA A 9 20.66 35.69 10.99
N PHE A 10 20.08 36.04 12.15
CA PHE A 10 19.11 35.21 12.86
C PHE A 10 17.78 35.08 12.11
N ILE A 11 17.30 36.18 11.51
CA ILE A 11 16.13 36.21 10.63
C ILE A 11 16.39 35.32 9.40
N ILE A 12 17.52 35.48 8.71
CA ILE A 12 17.89 34.64 7.56
C ILE A 12 17.95 33.16 7.98
N TYR A 13 18.51 32.83 9.13
CA TYR A 13 18.57 31.45 9.62
C TYR A 13 17.17 30.84 9.87
N HIS A 14 16.24 31.60 10.45
CA HIS A 14 14.88 31.11 10.73
C HIS A 14 13.96 31.10 9.50
N PHE A 15 14.12 32.05 8.57
CA PHE A 15 13.30 32.12 7.36
C PHE A 15 13.88 31.35 6.16
N ALA A 16 15.18 31.05 6.19
CA ALA A 16 15.87 30.32 5.14
C ALA A 16 16.46 28.98 5.63
N ALA A 17 15.88 28.35 6.65
CA ALA A 17 16.08 26.92 6.82
C ALA A 17 15.45 26.23 5.59
N PRO A 18 16.24 25.69 4.65
CA PRO A 18 15.66 24.85 3.62
C PRO A 18 15.02 23.68 4.35
N LYS A 19 13.78 23.34 4.02
CA LYS A 19 13.28 21.99 4.30
C LYS A 19 14.35 21.05 3.76
N THR A 20 15.10 20.42 4.66
CA THR A 20 16.11 19.44 4.28
C THR A 20 15.43 18.51 3.31
N ILE A 21 15.99 18.38 2.11
CA ILE A 21 15.59 17.32 1.17
C ILE A 21 15.88 16.05 1.94
N GLU A 22 14.84 15.57 2.60
CA GLU A 22 14.81 14.32 3.29
C GLU A 22 15.17 13.31 2.22
N ASN A 23 16.18 12.47 2.48
CA ASN A 23 16.32 11.19 1.80
C ASN A 23 15.14 10.29 2.23
N TYR A 24 13.93 10.79 2.04
CA TYR A 24 12.65 10.17 2.22
C TYR A 24 12.09 10.01 0.81
N PRO A 25 11.52 8.83 0.48
CA PRO A 25 10.83 8.68 -0.80
C PRO A 25 9.87 9.86 -0.96
N PRO A 26 9.88 10.55 -2.11
CA PRO A 26 9.24 11.86 -2.29
C PRO A 26 7.83 11.82 -1.73
N SER A 27 7.46 12.85 -0.97
CA SER A 27 6.11 13.05 -0.45
C SER A 27 5.12 12.72 -1.57
N GLN A 28 4.35 11.64 -1.37
CA GLN A 28 3.67 10.86 -2.40
C GLN A 28 2.45 11.58 -3.04
N SER A 29 2.52 12.90 -3.21
CA SER A 29 1.50 13.73 -3.86
C SER A 29 1.57 13.65 -5.40
N ASP A 30 2.76 13.41 -5.97
CA ASP A 30 2.98 13.46 -7.42
C ASP A 30 3.45 12.12 -8.00
N LEU A 31 3.15 11.02 -7.31
CA LEU A 31 3.61 9.70 -7.72
C LEU A 31 2.86 9.23 -8.96
N LYS A 32 3.53 9.30 -10.11
CA LYS A 32 3.01 8.78 -11.37
C LYS A 32 2.82 7.27 -11.19
N CYS A 33 1.60 6.79 -11.45
CA CYS A 33 1.23 5.38 -11.28
C CYS A 33 2.17 4.35 -11.93
N ASN A 34 2.95 4.77 -12.91
CA ASN A 34 3.85 3.91 -13.69
C ASN A 34 5.22 3.75 -13.02
N GLU A 35 5.54 4.57 -12.02
CA GLU A 35 6.81 4.54 -11.27
C GLU A 35 6.72 3.63 -10.03
N CYS A 36 5.55 3.08 -9.74
CA CYS A 36 5.39 2.13 -8.64
C CYS A 36 6.14 0.82 -8.92
N LEU A 37 7.02 0.45 -7.98
CA LEU A 37 7.61 -0.88 -7.94
C LEU A 37 6.53 -1.96 -7.88
N ARG A 38 6.76 -3.08 -8.60
CA ARG A 38 5.88 -4.25 -8.61
C ARG A 38 6.14 -5.18 -7.43
N ILE A 39 6.28 -4.60 -6.24
CA ILE A 39 6.46 -5.32 -4.97
C ILE A 39 5.10 -5.69 -4.37
N TYR A 40 5.03 -6.89 -3.78
CA TYR A 40 3.81 -7.37 -3.13
C TYR A 40 3.88 -7.16 -1.61
N PHE A 41 3.30 -6.04 -1.17
CA PHE A 41 3.10 -5.68 0.23
C PHE A 41 1.64 -5.24 0.39
N PRO A 42 0.71 -6.21 0.41
CA PRO A 42 -0.71 -5.90 0.24
C PRO A 42 -1.24 -5.06 1.39
N LEU A 43 -2.27 -4.27 1.10
CA LEU A 43 -3.06 -3.56 2.11
C LEU A 43 -4.54 -3.61 1.76
N CYS A 44 -5.39 -3.52 2.78
CA CYS A 44 -6.83 -3.41 2.65
C CYS A 44 -7.27 -1.97 2.89
N ALA A 45 -8.07 -1.44 1.96
CA ALA A 45 -8.62 -0.09 2.04
C ALA A 45 -10.10 -0.10 2.45
N SER A 46 -10.64 1.06 2.82
CA SER A 46 -12.03 1.22 3.27
C SER A 46 -13.08 1.05 2.18
N ASP A 47 -12.66 0.88 0.92
CA ASP A 47 -13.52 0.43 -0.17
C ASP A 47 -13.51 -1.10 -0.35
N ASN A 48 -13.01 -1.84 0.64
CA ASN A 48 -12.87 -3.30 0.66
C ASN A 48 -12.04 -3.85 -0.51
N GLN A 49 -11.17 -3.03 -1.11
CA GLN A 49 -10.24 -3.48 -2.14
C GLN A 49 -8.86 -3.73 -1.56
N THR A 50 -8.25 -4.84 -2.00
CA THR A 50 -6.85 -5.12 -1.73
C THR A 50 -5.97 -4.43 -2.78
N TYR A 51 -5.02 -3.63 -2.31
CA TYR A 51 -4.01 -3.00 -3.15
C TYR A 51 -2.69 -3.73 -2.99
N THR A 52 -1.96 -3.95 -4.09
CA THR A 52 -0.72 -4.75 -4.11
C THR A 52 0.40 -4.14 -3.28
N ASN A 53 0.41 -2.81 -3.14
CA ASN A 53 1.30 -2.04 -2.28
C ASN A 53 0.74 -0.62 -2.06
N GLU A 54 1.35 0.11 -1.13
CA GLU A 54 0.93 1.47 -0.80
C GLU A 54 1.09 2.46 -1.95
N CYS A 55 2.15 2.33 -2.74
CA CYS A 55 2.35 3.15 -3.94
C CYS A 55 1.15 3.04 -4.89
N ARG A 56 0.72 1.80 -5.16
CA ARG A 56 -0.43 1.52 -6.02
C ARG A 56 -1.73 2.06 -5.44
N PHE A 57 -1.93 1.95 -4.13
CA PHE A 57 -3.06 2.56 -3.45
C PHE A 57 -3.09 4.08 -3.70
N ARG A 58 -2.03 4.80 -3.34
CA ARG A 58 -1.96 6.26 -3.48
C ARG A 58 -2.16 6.73 -4.92
N CYS A 59 -1.55 6.05 -5.89
CA CYS A 59 -1.74 6.30 -7.32
C CYS A 59 -3.21 6.18 -7.75
N VAL A 60 -3.95 5.20 -7.24
CA VAL A 60 -5.37 5.05 -7.58
C VAL A 60 -6.19 6.15 -6.89
N GLN A 61 -5.87 6.48 -5.64
CA GLN A 61 -6.62 7.49 -4.88
C GLN A 61 -6.40 8.92 -5.42
N SER A 62 -5.23 9.22 -5.98
CA SER A 62 -4.95 10.52 -6.60
C SER A 62 -5.87 10.78 -7.80
N LYS A 63 -6.27 9.72 -8.52
CA LYS A 63 -7.21 9.77 -9.65
C LYS A 63 -8.68 9.76 -9.26
N ARG A 64 -9.01 9.53 -7.98
CA ARG A 64 -10.39 9.54 -7.49
C ARG A 64 -10.83 10.95 -7.09
N LYS A 65 -12.11 11.24 -7.29
CA LYS A 65 -12.76 12.43 -6.70
C LYS A 65 -12.56 12.40 -5.17
N PRO A 66 -12.35 13.56 -4.50
CA PRO A 66 -12.12 13.61 -3.06
C PRO A 66 -13.16 12.82 -2.24
N ALA A 67 -14.44 12.95 -2.57
CA ALA A 67 -15.55 12.24 -1.92
C ALA A 67 -15.56 10.70 -2.11
N LYS A 68 -14.72 10.15 -2.99
CA LYS A 68 -14.61 8.70 -3.26
C LYS A 68 -13.24 8.12 -2.90
N ARG A 69 -12.37 8.90 -2.24
CA ARG A 69 -11.08 8.40 -1.76
C ARG A 69 -11.31 7.46 -0.58
N ALA A 70 -10.86 6.22 -0.73
CA ALA A 70 -10.73 5.28 0.38
C ALA A 70 -9.45 5.58 1.18
N THR A 71 -9.44 5.12 2.41
CA THR A 71 -8.35 5.17 3.39
C THR A 71 -7.77 3.77 3.59
N ILE A 72 -6.54 3.68 4.10
CA ILE A 72 -5.96 2.38 4.48
C ILE A 72 -6.63 1.95 5.78
N VAL A 73 -7.16 0.72 5.82
CA VAL A 73 -7.78 0.12 7.02
C VAL A 73 -6.76 -0.74 7.74
N ARG A 74 -6.05 -1.61 7.02
CA ARG A 74 -5.06 -2.54 7.59
C ARG A 74 -4.03 -2.96 6.54
N TYR A 75 -2.80 -3.24 6.95
CA TYR A 75 -1.82 -3.96 6.13
C TYR A 75 -2.18 -5.45 6.02
N GLY A 76 -1.95 -6.03 4.85
CA GLY A 76 -2.45 -7.35 4.45
C GLY A 76 -3.64 -7.26 3.49
N PRO A 77 -4.01 -8.38 2.85
CA PRO A 77 -5.19 -8.43 1.99
C PRO A 77 -6.48 -8.22 2.79
N CYS A 78 -7.53 -7.73 2.13
CA CYS A 78 -8.86 -7.70 2.74
C CYS A 78 -9.33 -9.14 3.02
N ILE A 79 -9.74 -9.37 4.26
CA ILE A 79 -10.38 -10.61 4.67
C ILE A 79 -11.86 -10.50 4.27
N LEU A 80 -12.34 -11.43 3.44
CA LEU A 80 -13.70 -11.59 2.88
C LEU A 80 -13.99 -10.86 1.55
N GLY A 81 -14.13 -11.65 0.47
CA GLY A 81 -14.92 -11.31 -0.73
C GLY A 81 -14.17 -10.68 -1.92
N ALA A 82 -13.07 -11.27 -2.38
CA ALA A 82 -12.36 -10.81 -3.58
C ALA A 82 -13.24 -10.88 -4.85
N ARG A 83 -13.61 -9.68 -5.33
CA ARG A 83 -14.25 -9.34 -6.63
C ARG A 83 -15.75 -9.66 -6.79
N ARG A 84 -16.49 -8.66 -7.26
CA ARG A 84 -17.78 -8.84 -7.94
C ARG A 84 -17.66 -9.42 -9.36
N ASN A 85 -16.46 -9.57 -9.92
CA ASN A 85 -16.22 -10.07 -11.30
C ASN A 85 -14.85 -10.79 -11.44
N GLY A 86 -14.59 -11.80 -10.63
CA GLY A 86 -13.47 -12.74 -10.86
C GLY A 86 -13.88 -14.13 -10.38
N PRO A 87 -13.32 -15.21 -10.96
CA PRO A 87 -13.65 -16.55 -10.53
C PRO A 87 -13.37 -16.69 -9.03
N ALA A 88 -14.30 -17.39 -8.38
CA ALA A 88 -14.53 -17.44 -6.95
C ALA A 88 -13.27 -17.64 -6.10
N ALA A 89 -13.36 -17.10 -4.88
CA ALA A 89 -12.49 -17.37 -3.76
C ALA A 89 -11.95 -18.81 -3.77
N LEU A 90 -10.63 -18.95 -3.68
CA LEU A 90 -10.02 -20.17 -3.16
C LEU A 90 -10.61 -20.39 -1.78
N ASN A 91 -11.47 -21.40 -1.65
CA ASN A 91 -12.13 -21.70 -0.41
C ASN A 91 -11.06 -22.21 0.57
N LEU A 92 -10.84 -21.50 1.69
CA LEU A 92 -9.85 -21.93 2.69
C LEU A 92 -10.26 -23.28 3.33
N SER A 93 -11.51 -23.73 3.14
CA SER A 93 -11.94 -25.09 3.47
C SER A 93 -11.38 -26.18 2.54
N GLN A 94 -10.68 -25.83 1.46
CA GLN A 94 -10.03 -26.78 0.55
C GLN A 94 -8.50 -26.85 0.73
N ALA A 95 -7.92 -26.06 1.63
CA ALA A 95 -6.48 -26.10 1.92
C ALA A 95 -6.15 -26.89 3.20
N ILE A 96 -7.16 -27.41 3.92
CA ILE A 96 -7.00 -28.26 5.10
C ILE A 96 -7.89 -29.50 4.94
N THR A 97 -7.56 -30.35 3.97
CA THR A 97 -7.88 -31.78 4.06
C THR A 97 -6.58 -32.52 3.87
N THR A 98 -5.89 -32.76 4.98
CA THR A 98 -4.98 -33.90 5.10
C THR A 98 -5.81 -35.17 4.98
N GLU A 99 -6.18 -35.55 3.77
CA GLU A 99 -6.48 -36.93 3.43
C GLU A 99 -5.36 -37.41 2.53
N ILE A 100 -4.42 -38.14 3.13
CA ILE A 100 -3.56 -39.08 2.41
C ILE A 100 -4.51 -39.96 1.60
N PRO A 101 -4.45 -40.01 0.26
CA PRO A 101 -5.35 -40.87 -0.50
C PRO A 101 -4.92 -42.33 -0.34
N LEU A 102 -5.41 -42.98 0.71
CA LEU A 102 -5.45 -44.43 0.83
C LEU A 102 -6.64 -44.96 0.03
N LYS A 103 -6.61 -44.78 -1.30
CA LYS A 103 -7.57 -45.44 -2.21
C LYS A 103 -6.90 -45.86 -3.50
N ASN A 104 -6.17 -46.97 -3.43
CA ASN A 104 -6.47 -48.21 -4.18
C ASN A 104 -5.21 -49.11 -4.18
N ALA A 105 -4.97 -49.83 -3.09
CA ALA A 105 -4.09 -50.99 -3.13
C ALA A 105 -4.83 -52.08 -3.91
N THR A 106 -4.60 -52.16 -5.21
CA THR A 106 -5.00 -53.28 -6.03
C THR A 106 -4.42 -54.56 -5.43
N LYS A 107 -5.34 -55.42 -5.01
CA LYS A 107 -5.17 -56.78 -4.49
C LYS A 107 -4.17 -57.57 -5.34
N ILE A 108 -3.09 -57.99 -4.69
CA ILE A 108 -2.11 -58.95 -5.21
C ILE A 108 -2.77 -60.34 -5.16
N TYR A 109 -3.02 -60.93 -6.32
CA TYR A 109 -2.98 -62.37 -6.59
C TYR A 109 -2.41 -62.56 -7.99
#